data_AF-A0A3D1KPK9-F1
#
_entry.id   AF-A0A3D1KPK9-F1
#
_cell.length_a   1.000
_cell.length_b   1.000
_cell.length_c   1.000
_cell.angle_alpha   90.00
_cell.angle_beta   90.00
_cell.angle_gamma   90.00
#
_symmetry.space_group_name_H-M   'P 1'
#
loop_
_entity.id
_entity.type
_entity.pdbx_description
1 polymer ?
#
loop_
_entity_poly.entity_id
_entity_poly.type
_entity_poly.pdbx_seq_one_letter_code
_entity_poly.pdbx_strand_id
1 'polypeptide(L)'
;MAKRIIDYRIKLQGFSFNDQIFEVWALDKEVAEKVLLYFEVTKQPTIQKINVNTATFKEVLAIVYLDYELTKKIFNYKNQVAEIQSIEELKKIDGFPLERFSRIALYLEAK
;
A
#
# COMPACT_ATOMS: atom_id res chain seq x y z
N MET A 1 -22.25 -7.22 -1.79
CA MET A 1 -21.69 -5.94 -1.30
C MET A 1 -20.76 -6.14 -0.11
N ALA A 2 -21.27 -6.59 1.06
CA ALA A 2 -20.46 -6.84 2.25
C ALA A 2 -19.22 -7.73 2.01
N LYS A 3 -19.37 -8.78 1.17
CA LYS A 3 -18.24 -9.64 0.78
C LYS A 3 -17.05 -8.87 0.17
N ARG A 4 -17.28 -7.84 -0.65
CA ARG A 4 -16.19 -7.09 -1.31
C ARG A 4 -15.37 -6.28 -0.30
N ILE A 5 -16.05 -5.67 0.66
CA ILE A 5 -15.39 -4.93 1.76
C ILE A 5 -14.51 -5.88 2.57
N ILE A 6 -15.03 -7.07 2.89
CA ILE A 6 -14.28 -8.11 3.63
C ILE A 6 -13.08 -8.60 2.80
N ASP A 7 -13.30 -8.96 1.54
CA ASP A 7 -12.25 -9.46 0.63
C ASP A 7 -11.13 -8.42 0.45
N TYR A 8 -11.50 -7.14 0.31
CA TYR A 8 -10.54 -6.05 0.19
C TYR A 8 -9.78 -5.80 1.49
N ARG A 9 -10.47 -5.81 2.63
CA ARG A 9 -9.82 -5.77 3.96
C ARG A 9 -8.81 -6.88 4.14
N ILE A 10 -9.12 -8.11 3.69
CA ILE A 10 -8.19 -9.25 3.75
C ILE A 10 -6.95 -8.97 2.89
N LYS A 11 -7.12 -8.48 1.66
CA LYS A 11 -5.99 -8.11 0.78
C LYS A 11 -5.07 -7.07 1.41
N LEU A 12 -5.63 -6.10 2.12
CA LEU A 12 -4.87 -5.06 2.82
C LEU A 12 -4.25 -5.52 4.14
N GLN A 13 -4.57 -6.73 4.62
CA GLN A 13 -4.29 -7.20 5.99
C GLN A 13 -4.95 -6.34 7.07
N GLY A 14 -6.06 -5.69 6.73
CA GLY A 14 -6.78 -4.73 7.56
C GLY A 14 -6.74 -3.32 6.96
N PHE A 15 -7.80 -2.55 7.20
CA PHE A 15 -7.81 -1.14 6.89
C PHE A 15 -6.93 -0.38 7.88
N SER A 16 -5.96 0.37 7.36
CA SER A 16 -5.11 1.28 8.12
C SER A 16 -5.63 2.71 8.09
N PHE A 17 -6.44 3.05 7.08
CA PHE A 17 -7.09 4.35 6.93
C PHE A 17 -8.56 4.16 6.57
N ASN A 18 -9.42 5.08 7.04
CA ASN A 18 -10.87 5.04 6.76
C ASN A 18 -11.18 5.15 5.26
N ASP A 19 -10.46 6.00 4.55
CA ASP A 19 -10.66 6.28 3.13
C ASP A 19 -10.31 5.11 2.20
N GLN A 20 -9.61 4.09 2.69
CA GLN A 20 -9.40 2.84 1.95
C GLN A 20 -10.71 2.11 1.62
N ILE A 21 -11.82 2.42 2.30
CA ILE A 21 -13.14 1.90 1.93
C ILE A 21 -13.56 2.34 0.52
N PHE A 22 -13.13 3.51 0.06
CA PHE A 22 -13.41 4.03 -1.28
C PHE A 22 -12.59 3.32 -2.37
N GLU A 23 -11.57 2.56 -1.97
CA GLU A 23 -10.71 1.78 -2.88
C GLU A 23 -11.30 0.38 -3.16
N VAL A 24 -12.42 0.02 -2.49
CA VAL A 24 -13.15 -1.24 -2.73
C VAL A 24 -13.81 -1.20 -4.10
N TRP A 25 -13.48 -2.17 -4.95
CA TRP A 25 -14.02 -2.23 -6.31
C TRP A 25 -15.56 -2.36 -6.34
N ALA A 26 -16.17 -1.65 -7.28
CA ALA A 26 -17.62 -1.66 -7.50
C ALA A 26 -18.41 -1.44 -6.19
N LEU A 27 -17.91 -0.55 -5.33
CA LEU A 27 -18.62 -0.04 -4.16
C LEU A 27 -19.05 1.40 -4.45
N ASP A 28 -20.35 1.65 -4.39
CA ASP A 28 -20.87 3.00 -4.62
C ASP A 28 -20.40 3.94 -3.50
N LYS A 29 -19.99 5.16 -3.88
CA LYS A 29 -19.47 6.16 -2.96
C LYS A 29 -20.44 6.43 -1.80
N GLU A 30 -21.74 6.56 -2.09
CA GLU A 30 -22.77 6.78 -1.07
C GLU A 30 -22.84 5.66 -0.04
N VAL A 31 -22.52 4.42 -0.45
CA VAL A 31 -22.55 3.27 0.46
C VAL A 31 -21.29 3.26 1.32
N ALA A 32 -20.13 3.58 0.73
CA ALA A 32 -18.90 3.79 1.49
C ALA A 32 -19.08 4.90 2.55
N GLU A 33 -19.72 6.01 2.20
CA GLU A 33 -20.05 7.10 3.13
C GLU A 33 -20.96 6.61 4.27
N LYS A 34 -22.01 5.84 3.97
CA LYS A 34 -22.89 5.24 5.00
C LYS A 34 -22.13 4.28 5.91
N VAL A 35 -21.18 3.50 5.40
CA VAL A 35 -20.34 2.62 6.22
C VAL A 35 -19.50 3.44 7.19
N LEU A 36 -18.91 4.55 6.73
CA LEU A 36 -18.08 5.42 7.57
C LEU A 36 -18.85 6.15 8.68
N LEU A 37 -20.18 6.20 8.63
CA LEU A 37 -21.00 6.72 9.74
C LEU A 37 -21.00 5.79 10.97
N TYR A 38 -20.75 4.51 10.78
CA TYR A 38 -20.85 3.49 11.84
C TYR A 38 -19.54 2.75 12.09
N PHE A 39 -18.59 2.81 11.14
CA PHE A 39 -17.34 2.08 11.19
C PHE A 39 -16.15 3.00 10.93
N GLU A 40 -15.16 2.92 11.80
CA GLU A 40 -13.89 3.59 11.65
C GLU A 40 -12.73 2.68 12.05
N VAL A 41 -11.55 2.96 11.51
CA VAL A 41 -10.28 2.34 11.90
C VAL A 41 -9.84 2.97 13.22
N THR A 42 -10.24 2.34 14.32
CA THR A 42 -9.84 2.77 15.69
C THR A 42 -8.41 2.36 16.04
N LYS A 43 -7.90 1.29 15.41
CA LYS A 43 -6.54 0.78 15.59
C LYS A 43 -6.01 0.26 14.26
N GLN A 44 -4.79 0.69 13.91
CA GLN A 44 -4.10 0.19 12.73
C GLN A 44 -3.76 -1.30 12.89
N PRO A 45 -3.93 -2.12 11.83
CA PRO A 45 -3.52 -3.50 11.84
C PRO A 45 -2.01 -3.64 11.95
N THR A 46 -1.55 -4.74 12.54
CA THR A 46 -0.14 -5.11 12.49
C THR A 46 0.14 -5.73 11.13
N ILE A 47 0.76 -4.97 10.23
CA ILE A 47 1.16 -5.42 8.90
C ILE A 47 2.64 -5.82 8.98
N GLN A 48 2.96 -7.04 8.55
CA GLN A 48 4.36 -7.43 8.38
C GLN A 48 4.92 -6.72 7.16
N LYS A 49 5.89 -5.83 7.39
CA LYS A 49 6.57 -5.11 6.32
C LYS A 49 7.57 -6.00 5.61
N ILE A 50 7.81 -5.65 4.35
CA ILE A 50 8.78 -6.28 3.48
C ILE A 50 9.97 -5.34 3.36
N ASN A 51 11.15 -5.81 3.72
CA ASN A 51 12.39 -5.07 3.54
C ASN A 51 12.74 -5.00 2.05
N VAL A 52 12.70 -3.80 1.46
CA VAL A 52 12.92 -3.57 0.02
C VAL A 52 14.35 -3.93 -0.44
N ASN A 53 15.32 -3.90 0.47
CA ASN A 53 16.70 -4.20 0.17
C ASN A 53 16.90 -5.70 -0.05
N THR A 54 16.26 -6.54 0.77
CA THR A 54 16.41 -8.00 0.75
C THR A 54 15.32 -8.72 -0.04
N ALA A 55 14.15 -8.10 -0.24
CA ALA A 55 13.04 -8.72 -0.95
C ALA A 55 13.32 -8.93 -2.43
N THR A 56 12.72 -9.98 -2.97
CA THR A 56 12.68 -10.27 -4.40
C THR A 56 11.67 -9.35 -5.10
N PHE A 57 11.86 -9.19 -6.42
CA PHE A 57 10.93 -8.40 -7.25
C PHE A 57 9.48 -8.90 -7.14
N LYS A 58 9.28 -10.23 -7.07
CA LYS A 58 7.95 -10.83 -6.98
C LYS A 58 7.27 -10.54 -5.64
N GLU A 59 8.01 -10.53 -4.54
CA GLU A 59 7.47 -10.21 -3.22
C GLU A 59 7.01 -8.76 -3.14
N VAL A 60 7.81 -7.82 -3.68
CA VAL A 60 7.42 -6.40 -3.72
C VAL A 60 6.25 -6.19 -4.68
N LEU A 61 6.23 -6.84 -5.84
CA LEU A 61 5.12 -6.76 -6.81
C LEU A 61 3.79 -7.29 -6.25
N ALA A 62 3.82 -8.19 -5.27
CA ALA A 62 2.61 -8.73 -4.65
C ALA A 62 1.89 -7.74 -3.73
N ILE A 63 2.50 -6.59 -3.41
CA ILE A 63 1.90 -5.54 -2.59
C ILE A 63 0.77 -4.85 -3.37
N VAL A 64 -0.40 -4.70 -2.73
CA VAL A 64 -1.65 -4.22 -3.35
C VAL A 64 -1.50 -2.89 -4.11
N TYR A 65 -0.62 -2.00 -3.65
CA TYR A 65 -0.42 -0.66 -4.20
C TYR A 65 0.71 -0.57 -5.25
N LEU A 66 1.37 -1.69 -5.55
CA LEU A 66 2.50 -1.73 -6.48
C LEU A 66 2.12 -2.50 -7.74
N ASP A 67 2.31 -1.85 -8.88
CA ASP A 67 2.26 -2.50 -10.19
C ASP A 67 3.66 -2.81 -10.68
N TYR A 68 3.75 -3.44 -11.85
CA TYR A 68 5.01 -3.86 -12.45
C TYR A 68 5.96 -2.68 -12.70
N GLU A 69 5.45 -1.58 -13.25
CA GLU A 69 6.25 -0.41 -13.63
C GLU A 69 6.80 0.30 -12.39
N LEU A 70 5.97 0.50 -11.37
CA LEU A 70 6.40 1.11 -10.12
C LEU A 70 7.39 0.21 -9.38
N THR A 71 7.16 -1.11 -9.35
CA THR A 71 8.11 -2.07 -8.76
C THR A 71 9.45 -2.02 -9.48
N LYS A 72 9.44 -1.97 -10.82
CA LYS A 72 10.66 -1.82 -11.63
C LYS A 72 11.40 -0.53 -11.31
N LYS A 73 10.71 0.60 -11.17
CA LYS A 73 11.33 1.86 -10.76
C LYS A 73 11.97 1.76 -9.36
N ILE A 74 11.31 1.12 -8.40
CA ILE A 74 11.85 0.90 -7.04
C ILE A 74 13.15 0.07 -7.10
N PHE A 75 13.17 -1.03 -7.85
CA PHE A 75 14.38 -1.86 -7.98
C PHE A 75 15.51 -1.15 -8.75
N ASN A 76 15.17 -0.38 -9.79
CA ASN A 76 16.16 0.43 -10.49
C ASN A 76 16.79 1.47 -9.55
N TYR A 77 15.97 2.15 -8.74
CA TYR A 77 16.47 3.08 -7.74
C TYR A 77 17.38 2.38 -6.72
N LYS A 78 16.96 1.23 -6.18
CA LYS A 78 17.80 0.40 -5.29
C LYS A 78 19.16 0.12 -5.93
N ASN A 79 19.19 -0.29 -7.19
CA ASN A 79 20.44 -0.57 -7.92
C ASN A 79 21.32 0.68 -8.10
N GLN A 80 20.71 1.86 -8.25
CA GLN A 80 21.45 3.13 -8.40
C GLN A 80 22.08 3.60 -7.09
N VAL A 81 21.38 3.46 -5.96
CA VAL A 81 21.85 3.92 -4.65
C VAL A 81 22.54 2.81 -3.83
N ALA A 82 22.64 1.60 -4.39
CA ALA A 82 23.08 0.35 -3.76
C ALA A 82 22.21 -0.16 -2.61
N GLU A 83 21.78 0.72 -1.70
CA GLU A 83 20.91 0.40 -0.58
C GLU A 83 19.97 1.57 -0.27
N ILE A 84 18.68 1.27 -0.11
CA ILE A 84 17.68 2.25 0.33
C ILE A 84 17.79 2.37 1.85
N GLN A 85 18.13 3.55 2.38
CA GLN A 85 18.34 3.78 3.81
C GLN A 85 17.05 4.11 4.56
N SER A 86 16.11 4.73 3.85
CA SER A 86 14.78 5.06 4.37
C SER A 86 13.72 4.86 3.29
N ILE A 87 12.54 4.39 3.68
CA ILE A 87 11.44 4.24 2.73
C ILE A 87 11.01 5.58 2.13
N GLU A 88 11.30 6.70 2.80
CA GLU A 88 11.06 8.05 2.28
C GLU A 88 11.82 8.33 0.97
N GLU A 89 12.92 7.64 0.72
CA GLU A 89 13.69 7.80 -0.51
C GLU A 89 12.93 7.39 -1.76
N LEU A 90 11.89 6.55 -1.63
CA LEU A 90 11.02 6.21 -2.75
C LEU A 90 10.38 7.46 -3.38
N LYS A 91 10.18 8.54 -2.61
CA LYS A 91 9.67 9.83 -3.11
C LYS A 91 10.63 10.52 -4.09
N LYS A 92 11.92 10.16 -4.09
CA LYS A 92 12.94 10.72 -5.00
C LYS A 92 12.93 10.05 -6.38
N ILE A 93 12.22 8.92 -6.52
CA ILE A 93 12.10 8.20 -7.78
C ILE A 93 11.29 9.05 -8.76
N ASP A 94 11.82 9.24 -9.96
CA ASP A 94 11.16 10.02 -10.99
C ASP A 94 9.78 9.43 -11.38
N GLY A 95 8.75 10.27 -11.31
CA GLY A 95 7.36 9.87 -11.52
C GLY A 95 6.81 8.90 -10.48
N PHE A 96 7.31 8.94 -9.23
CA PHE A 96 6.70 8.21 -8.11
C PHE A 96 5.37 8.85 -7.68
N PRO A 97 4.29 8.06 -7.48
CA PRO A 97 3.00 8.60 -7.07
C PRO A 97 3.02 9.00 -5.58
N LEU A 98 3.33 10.26 -5.30
CA LEU A 98 3.43 10.78 -3.93
C LEU A 98 2.13 10.60 -3.13
N GLU A 99 0.98 10.70 -3.78
CA GLU A 99 -0.34 10.47 -3.18
C GLU A 99 -0.53 9.04 -2.65
N ARG A 100 0.16 8.06 -3.24
CA ARG A 100 0.11 6.64 -2.81
C ARG A 100 1.21 6.28 -1.83
N PHE A 101 2.14 7.18 -1.55
CA PHE A 101 3.28 6.90 -0.66
C PHE A 101 2.82 6.40 0.71
N SER A 102 1.81 7.05 1.31
CA SER A 102 1.28 6.67 2.61
C SER A 102 0.74 5.24 2.63
N ARG A 103 0.17 4.77 1.51
CA ARG A 103 -0.30 3.40 1.33
C ARG A 103 0.83 2.42 1.17
N ILE A 104 1.82 2.74 0.33
CA ILE A 104 2.97 1.87 0.05
C ILE A 104 3.83 1.69 1.31
N ALA A 105 4.05 2.76 2.08
CA ALA A 105 4.85 2.76 3.30
C ALA A 105 4.27 1.89 4.44
N LEU A 106 3.00 1.47 4.34
CA LEU A 106 2.41 0.48 5.25
C LEU A 106 3.04 -0.92 5.07
N TYR A 107 3.50 -1.25 3.86
CA TYR A 107 3.93 -2.61 3.49
C TYR A 107 5.43 -2.74 3.25
N LEU A 108 6.15 -1.62 3.09
CA LEU A 108 7.59 -1.63 2.86
C LEU A 108 8.37 -0.98 4.00
N GLU A 109 9.57 -1.50 4.21
CA GLU A 109 10.61 -0.90 5.05
C GLU A 109 11.99 -1.01 4.40
N ALA A 110 12.95 -0.31 4.98
CA ALA A 110 14.33 -0.24 4.51
C ALA A 110 15.32 -0.95 5.46
N LYS A 111 14.86 -1.46 6.61
CA LYS A 111 15.68 -2.11 7.65
C LYS A 111 14.98 -3.37 8.14
#